data_AF-A0A3D3CN55-F1
#
_entry.id   AF-A0A3D3CN55-F1
#
_cell.length_a   1.000
_cell.length_b   1.000
_cell.length_c   1.000
_cell.angle_alpha   90.00
_cell.angle_beta   90.00
_cell.angle_gamma   90.00
#
_symmetry.space_group_name_H-M   'P 1'
#
loop_
_entity.id
_entity.type
_entity.pdbx_description
1 polymer ?
#
loop_
_entity_poly.entity_id
_entity_poly.type
_entity_poly.pdbx_seq_one_letter_code
_entity_poly.pdbx_strand_id
1 'polypeptide(L)' 'MKGGEKQKIETKNKIHCSILCASFPTETTCPVCGYEVDLWSGEDETRCYMCGYKIFQKEKIIH' A
#
# COMPACT_ATOMS: atom_id res chain seq x y z
N MET A 1 -25.16 -24.40 45.20
CA MET A 1 -25.42 -24.60 43.75
C MET A 1 -24.11 -24.46 43.00
N LYS A 2 -23.92 -25.31 41.97
CA LYS A 2 -22.84 -25.43 40.95
C LYS A 2 -21.98 -24.16 40.72
N GLY A 3 -20.65 -24.25 40.64
CA GLY A 3 -19.88 -24.65 39.44
C GLY A 3 -19.58 -23.41 38.57
N GLY A 4 -18.43 -23.14 37.98
CA GLY A 4 -17.13 -23.78 37.84
C GLY A 4 -16.18 -22.74 37.22
N GLU A 5 -14.92 -23.13 37.02
CA GLU A 5 -13.79 -22.37 36.45
C GLU A 5 -14.15 -21.68 35.10
N LYS A 6 -13.43 -20.69 34.53
CA LYS A 6 -12.06 -20.79 33.98
C LYS A 6 -11.42 -19.41 33.73
N GLN A 7 -10.11 -19.40 33.92
CA GLN A 7 -9.11 -18.39 33.60
C GLN A 7 -9.20 -17.85 32.16
N LYS A 8 -8.88 -16.57 31.91
CA LYS A 8 -8.09 -16.22 30.72
C LYS A 8 -7.31 -14.88 30.82
N ILE A 9 -6.04 -15.02 31.19
CA ILE A 9 -4.83 -14.43 30.60
C ILE A 9 -4.81 -12.91 30.33
N GLU A 10 -4.02 -12.22 31.14
CA GLU A 10 -3.46 -10.88 30.91
C GLU A 10 -2.57 -10.88 29.65
N THR A 11 -2.74 -9.94 28.72
CA THR A 11 -1.72 -9.67 27.70
C THR A 11 -1.60 -8.17 27.44
N LYS A 12 -0.42 -7.68 27.85
CA LYS A 12 0.14 -6.34 27.70
C LYS A 12 -0.23 -5.66 26.39
N ASN A 13 -0.99 -4.56 26.47
CA ASN A 13 -1.25 -3.67 25.35
C ASN A 13 0.00 -2.82 25.08
N LYS A 14 0.94 -3.37 24.30
CA LYS A 14 2.04 -2.63 23.69
C LYS A 14 1.69 -2.49 22.21
N ILE A 15 0.90 -1.49 21.84
CA ILE A 15 0.61 -1.22 20.43
C ILE A 15 1.86 -0.58 19.83
N HIS A 16 2.76 -1.47 19.45
CA HIS A 16 3.78 -1.27 18.43
C HIS A 16 3.09 -0.62 17.23
N CYS A 17 3.52 0.58 16.83
CA CYS A 17 3.08 1.19 15.57
C CYS A 17 3.48 0.23 14.46
N SER A 18 2.54 -0.62 14.05
CA SER A 18 2.64 -1.46 12.88
C SER A 18 2.64 -0.52 11.69
N ILE A 19 3.82 -0.02 11.33
CA ILE A 19 4.07 0.47 9.98
C ILE A 19 3.74 -0.74 9.11
N LEU A 20 2.49 -0.80 8.63
CA LEU A 20 2.13 -1.59 7.48
C LEU A 20 3.03 -1.00 6.40
N CYS A 21 4.15 -1.66 6.14
CA CYS A 21 4.95 -1.38 4.96
C CYS A 21 3.96 -1.51 3.80
N ALA A 22 3.44 -0.36 3.36
CA ALA A 22 2.54 -0.30 2.23
C ALA A 22 3.39 -0.74 1.06
N SER A 23 3.25 -2.01 0.67
CA SER A 23 3.78 -2.51 -0.58
C SER A 23 3.15 -1.62 -1.64
N PHE A 24 3.93 -0.68 -2.18
CA PHE A 24 3.46 0.16 -3.26
C PHE A 24 3.02 -0.77 -4.40
N PRO A 25 1.83 -0.56 -4.98
CA PRO A 25 1.39 -1.39 -6.08
C PRO A 25 2.41 -1.27 -7.22
N THR A 26 2.91 -2.41 -7.69
CA THR A 26 3.84 -2.50 -8.82
C THR A 26 3.14 -2.41 -10.16
N GLU A 27 1.81 -2.38 -10.17
CA GLU A 27 0.95 -2.31 -11.34
C GLU A 27 -0.26 -1.43 -11.06
N THR A 28 -0.76 -0.75 -12.09
CA THR A 28 -1.96 0.08 -12.01
C THR A 28 -2.66 0.13 -13.37
N THR A 29 -3.90 0.59 -13.39
CA THR A 29 -4.66 0.71 -14.63
C THR A 29 -4.70 2.17 -15.06
N CYS A 30 -4.50 2.44 -16.34
CA CYS A 30 -4.64 3.78 -16.89
C CYS A 30 -6.09 4.27 -16.72
N PRO A 31 -6.33 5.40 -16.02
CA PRO A 31 -7.68 5.90 -15.79
C PRO A 31 -8.36 6.44 -17.06
N VAL A 32 -7.60 6.61 -18.15
CA VAL A 32 -8.11 7.15 -19.41
C VAL A 32 -8.55 6.04 -20.36
N CYS A 33 -7.73 5.01 -20.57
CA CYS A 33 -8.01 3.95 -21.54
C CYS A 33 -8.23 2.56 -20.93
N GLY A 34 -8.04 2.40 -19.61
CA GLY A 34 -8.20 1.11 -18.94
C GLY A 34 -7.06 0.13 -19.16
N TYR A 35 -5.95 0.54 -19.81
CA TYR A 35 -4.81 -0.33 -20.06
C TYR A 35 -3.98 -0.58 -18.78
N GLU A 36 -3.50 -1.79 -18.58
CA GLU A 36 -2.64 -2.16 -17.46
C GLU A 36 -1.23 -1.60 -17.65
N VAL A 37 -0.70 -0.96 -16.61
CA VAL A 37 0.59 -0.27 -16.62
C VAL A 37 1.40 -0.68 -15.39
N ASP A 38 2.57 -1.26 -15.62
CA ASP A 38 3.55 -1.50 -14.56
C ASP A 38 4.11 -0.19 -14.00
N LEU A 39 4.03 -0.06 -12.68
CA LEU A 39 4.66 1.00 -11.88
C LEU A 39 6.04 0.50 -11.43
N TRP A 40 7.08 0.90 -12.16
CA TRP A 40 8.45 0.52 -11.82
C TRP A 40 8.91 1.32 -10.60
N SER A 41 9.27 0.61 -9.53
CA SER A 41 9.79 1.20 -8.29
C SER A 41 11.18 1.80 -8.54
N GLY A 42 11.23 3.03 -9.05
CA GLY A 42 12.49 3.71 -9.39
C GLY A 42 12.37 4.72 -10.51
N GLU A 43 11.31 4.69 -11.31
CA GLU A 43 11.08 5.69 -12.34
C GLU A 43 10.53 6.99 -11.75
N ASP A 44 11.03 8.12 -12.24
CA ASP A 44 10.53 9.45 -11.88
C ASP A 44 9.11 9.70 -12.44
N GLU A 45 8.69 8.92 -13.44
CA GLU A 45 7.45 9.12 -14.17
C GLU A 45 6.96 7.81 -14.79
N THR A 46 5.65 7.54 -14.69
CA THR A 46 5.01 6.43 -15.39
C THR A 46 3.94 6.97 -16.34
N ARG A 47 4.02 6.56 -17.61
CA ARG A 47 3.05 6.91 -18.65
C ARG A 47 2.39 5.65 -19.20
N CYS A 48 1.12 5.78 -19.58
CA CYS A 48 0.42 4.75 -20.30
C CYS A 48 0.99 4.64 -21.72
N TYR A 49 1.46 3.45 -22.10
CA TYR A 49 1.95 3.18 -23.45
C TYR A 49 0.87 3.36 -24.53
N MET A 50 -0.39 3.02 -24.21
CA MET A 50 -1.48 3.03 -25.20
C MET A 50 -1.98 4.43 -25.56
N CYS A 51 -2.12 5.33 -24.58
CA CYS A 51 -2.70 6.65 -24.79
C CYS A 51 -1.76 7.82 -24.48
N GLY A 52 -0.57 7.53 -23.94
CA GLY A 52 0.40 8.54 -23.51
C GLY A 52 0.04 9.26 -22.22
N TYR A 53 -1.08 8.91 -21.57
CA TYR A 53 -1.51 9.56 -20.32
C TYR A 53 -0.48 9.37 -19.21
N LYS A 54 -0.15 10.44 -18.50
CA LYS A 54 0.81 10.43 -17.39
C LYS A 54 0.11 10.00 -16.11
N ILE A 55 0.43 8.81 -15.63
CA ILE A 55 -0.24 8.16 -14.49
C ILE A 55 0.41 8.58 -13.17
N PHE A 56 1.74 8.56 -13.11
CA PHE A 56 2.49 8.90 -11.92
C PHE A 56 3.64 9.84 -12.26
N GLN A 57 3.93 10.77 -11.36
CA GLN A 57 5.13 11.60 -11.38
C GLN A 57 5.65 11.71 -9.95
N LYS A 58 6.89 11.27 -9.73
CA LYS A 58 7.56 11.48 -8.46
C LYS A 58 7.88 12.97 -8.33
N GLU A 59 7.27 13.62 -7.35
CA GLU A 59 7.59 15.02 -7.05
C GLU A 59 9.04 15.10 -6.54
N LYS A 60 9.88 15.85 -7.25
CA LYS A 60 11.27 16.07 -6.84
C LYS A 60 11.27 17.16 -5.77
N ILE A 61 11.30 16.76 -4.50
CA ILE A 61 11.54 17.70 -3.40
C ILE A 61 13.00 18.12 -3.48
N ILE A 62 13.24 19.39 -3.80
CA ILE A 62 14.57 20.01 -3.84
C ILE A 62 14.86 20.51 -2.42
N HIS A 63 15.94 20.01 -1.80
CA HIS A 63 16.42 20.43 -0.48
C HIS A 63 17.29 21.68 -0.57
#